data_AF-A0A7H4PJ56-F1
#
_entry.id   AF-A0A7H4PJ56-F1
#
_cell.length_a   1.000
_cell.length_b   1.000
_cell.length_c   1.000
_cell.angle_alpha   90.00
_cell.angle_beta   90.00
_cell.angle_gamma   90.00
#
_symmetry.space_group_name_H-M   'P 1'
#
loop_
_entity.id
_entity.type
_entity.pdbx_description
1 polymer ?
#
loop_
_entity_poly.entity_id
_entity_poly.type
_entity_poly.pdbx_seq_one_letter_code
_entity_poly.pdbx_strand_id
1 'polypeptide(L)' 'MAFALAGSGIALLPEWLVAAALADSALVKVMPAFSFPRQGVYAVYPDAQHVPVRVRAFIDFLRERLG' A
#
# COMPACT_ATOMS: atom_id res chain seq x y z
N MET A 1 -5.00 9.17 -7.86
CA MET A 1 -6.02 8.45 -8.65
C MET A 1 -6.80 9.34 -9.63
N ALA A 2 -7.11 10.60 -9.29
CA ALA A 2 -7.91 11.51 -10.13
C ALA A 2 -7.44 11.63 -11.60
N PHE A 3 -6.13 11.72 -11.85
CA PHE A 3 -5.56 11.78 -13.20
C PHE A 3 -5.93 10.56 -14.07
N ALA A 4 -5.81 9.35 -13.52
CA ALA A 4 -6.14 8.12 -14.23
C ALA A 4 -7.65 7.98 -14.45
N LEU A 5 -8.46 8.33 -13.44
CA LEU A 5 -9.93 8.32 -13.55
C LEU A 5 -10.47 9.35 -14.56
N ALA A 6 -9.77 10.47 -14.73
CA ALA A 6 -10.10 11.48 -15.74
C ALA A 6 -9.69 11.05 -17.17
N GLY A 7 -9.19 9.83 -17.37
CA GLY A 7 -8.71 9.36 -18.66
C GLY A 7 -7.49 10.12 -19.19
N SER A 8 -6.77 10.85 -18.33
CA SER A 8 -5.66 11.72 -18.74
C SER A 8 -4.34 10.98 -18.97
N GLY A 9 -4.30 9.65 -18.73
CA GLY A 9 -3.13 8.81 -19.01
C GLY A 9 -3.03 7.59 -18.09
N ILE A 10 -1.83 7.02 -18.02
CA ILE A 10 -1.50 5.84 -17.20
C ILE A 10 -0.83 6.29 -15.89
N ALA A 11 -1.15 5.64 -14.77
CA ALA A 11 -0.52 5.88 -13.48
C ALA A 11 -0.09 4.56 -12.81
N LEU A 12 1.07 4.58 -12.14
CA LEU A 12 1.50 3.51 -11.24
C LEU A 12 0.89 3.75 -9.86
N LEU A 13 0.00 2.87 -9.42
CA LEU A 13 -0.75 3.01 -8.17
C LEU A 13 -0.75 1.67 -7.41
N PRO A 14 -0.78 1.70 -6.06
CA PRO A 14 -0.94 0.49 -5.26
C PRO A 14 -2.29 -0.18 -5.52
N GLU A 15 -2.31 -1.52 -5.56
CA GLU A 15 -3.51 -2.31 -5.88
C GLU A 15 -4.66 -2.08 -4.90
N TRP A 16 -4.35 -1.99 -3.60
CA TRP A 16 -5.33 -1.71 -2.55
C TRP A 16 -6.05 -0.36 -2.73
N LEU A 17 -5.40 0.61 -3.38
CA LEU A 17 -6.00 1.93 -3.62
C LEU A 17 -7.00 1.90 -4.78
N VAL A 18 -6.75 1.06 -5.79
CA VAL A 18 -7.52 1.01 -7.05
C VAL A 18 -8.49 -0.16 -7.14
N ALA A 19 -8.50 -1.06 -6.15
CA ALA A 19 -9.30 -2.29 -6.17
C ALA A 19 -10.78 -2.06 -6.51
N ALA A 20 -11.43 -1.06 -5.89
CA ALA A 20 -12.82 -0.72 -6.18
C ALA A 20 -13.00 -0.20 -7.62
N ALA A 21 -12.11 0.68 -8.08
CA ALA A 21 -12.19 1.24 -9.43
C ALA A 21 -11.92 0.18 -10.52
N LEU A 22 -11.11 -0.85 -10.22
CA LEU A 22 -10.95 -2.01 -11.11
C LEU A 22 -12.20 -2.90 -11.12
N ALA A 23 -12.81 -3.14 -9.95
CA ALA A 23 -14.06 -3.91 -9.85
C ALA A 23 -15.21 -3.24 -10.62
N ASP A 24 -15.31 -1.92 -10.54
CA ASP A 24 -16.33 -1.12 -11.21
C ASP A 24 -15.99 -0.83 -12.68
N SER A 25 -14.90 -1.40 -13.22
CA SER A 25 -14.40 -1.16 -14.59
C SER A 25 -14.11 0.31 -14.93
N ALA A 26 -13.98 1.18 -13.92
CA ALA A 26 -13.59 2.58 -14.08
C ALA A 26 -12.09 2.73 -14.40
N LEU A 27 -11.28 1.73 -14.02
CA LEU A 27 -9.88 1.60 -14.39
C LEU A 27 -9.64 0.21 -14.99
N VAL A 28 -8.57 0.09 -15.79
CA VAL A 28 -8.09 -1.19 -16.32
C VAL A 28 -6.60 -1.35 -16.04
N LYS A 29 -6.17 -2.58 -15.74
CA LYS A 29 -4.74 -2.90 -15.57
C LYS A 29 -4.06 -2.87 -16.93
N VAL A 30 -3.07 -2.00 -17.08
CA VAL A 30 -2.21 -1.93 -18.26
C VAL A 30 -0.89 -2.66 -18.00
N MET A 31 -0.29 -3.24 -19.05
CA MET A 31 1.00 -3.93 -18.97
C MET A 31 1.06 -5.05 -17.90
N PRO A 32 0.16 -6.06 -17.93
CA PRO A 32 0.08 -7.07 -16.88
C PRO A 32 1.34 -7.93 -16.70
N ALA A 33 2.22 -7.98 -17.71
CA ALA A 33 3.49 -8.70 -17.67
C ALA A 33 4.59 -7.94 -16.89
N PHE A 34 4.40 -6.65 -16.60
CA PHE A 34 5.38 -5.83 -15.90
C PHE A 34 4.97 -5.67 -14.44
N SER A 35 5.86 -6.07 -13.53
CA SER A 35 5.70 -5.86 -12.09
C SER A 35 6.84 -5.00 -11.57
N PHE A 36 6.47 -3.95 -10.84
CA PHE A 36 7.45 -3.15 -10.12
C PHE A 36 7.96 -3.92 -8.89
N PRO A 37 9.17 -3.61 -8.40
CA PRO A 37 9.67 -4.21 -7.17
C PRO A 37 8.67 -4.06 -6.02
N ARG A 38 8.51 -5.11 -5.21
CA ARG A 38 7.67 -5.06 -4.02
C ARG A 38 8.15 -3.94 -3.10
N GLN A 39 7.25 -3.05 -2.73
CA GLN A 39 7.50 -2.01 -1.74
C GLN A 39 7.01 -2.49 -0.38
N GLY A 40 7.83 -2.32 0.65
CA GLY A 40 7.49 -2.65 2.03
C GLY A 40 6.81 -1.48 2.74
N VAL A 41 5.97 -1.81 3.74
CA VAL A 41 5.49 -0.86 4.74
C VAL A 41 6.32 -1.07 6.01
N TYR A 42 6.84 0.01 6.59
CA TYR A 42 7.77 -0.04 7.71
C TYR A 42 7.23 0.73 8.91
N ALA A 43 7.29 0.12 10.10
CA ALA A 43 7.12 0.84 11.36
C ALA A 43 8.46 1.45 11.76
N VAL A 44 8.53 2.78 11.85
CA VAL A 44 9.74 3.52 12.23
C VAL A 44 9.54 4.10 13.64
N TYR A 45 10.51 3.86 14.52
CA TYR A 45 10.52 4.34 15.89
C TYR A 45 11.98 4.65 16.30
N PRO A 46 12.21 5.50 17.31
CA PRO A 46 13.56 5.83 17.76
C PRO A 46 14.33 4.58 18.17
N ASP A 47 15.61 4.55 17.84
CA ASP A 47 16.52 3.54 18.37
C ASP A 47 16.67 3.77 19.88
N ALA A 48 16.05 2.88 20.65
CA ALA A 48 16.01 2.95 22.10
C ALA A 48 16.42 1.60 22.65
N GLN A 49 17.32 1.60 23.63
CA GLN A 49 17.78 0.39 24.31
C GLN A 49 16.60 -0.46 24.84
N HIS A 50 15.50 0.19 25.22
CA HIS A 50 14.24 -0.46 25.58
C HIS A 50 13.08 0.17 24.81
N VAL A 51 12.47 -0.59 23.91
CA VAL A 51 11.20 -0.20 23.27
C VAL A 51 10.07 -0.29 24.30
N PRO A 52 9.32 0.80 24.56
CA PRO A 52 8.21 0.76 25.51
C PRO A 52 7.18 -0.32 25.16
N VAL A 53 6.66 -1.02 26.17
CA VAL A 53 5.70 -2.13 26.00
C VAL A 53 4.51 -1.74 25.11
N ARG A 54 3.99 -0.51 25.26
CA ARG A 54 2.88 0.00 24.45
C ARG A 54 3.22 0.12 22.97
N VAL A 55 4.46 0.50 22.64
CA VAL A 55 4.93 0.58 21.25
C VAL A 55 5.04 -0.83 20.66
N ARG A 56 5.60 -1.78 21.42
CA ARG A 56 5.68 -3.19 21.00
C ARG A 56 4.29 -3.77 20.75
N ALA A 57 3.36 -3.59 21.68
CA ALA A 57 1.98 -4.05 21.54
C ALA A 57 1.30 -3.45 20.29
N PHE A 58 1.57 -2.20 19.96
CA PHE A 58 1.06 -1.58 18.73
C PHE A 58 1.71 -2.16 17.46
N ILE A 59 3.01 -2.41 17.46
CA ILE A 59 3.70 -3.08 16.34
C ILE A 59 3.15 -4.49 16.13
N ASP A 60 2.91 -5.24 17.21
CA ASP A 60 2.34 -6.59 17.15
C ASP A 60 0.91 -6.55 16.59
N PHE A 61 0.07 -5.60 17.04
CA PHE A 61 -1.25 -5.36 16.47
C PHE A 61 -1.19 -5.04 14.97
N LEU A 62 -0.25 -4.20 14.53
CA LEU A 62 -0.08 -3.88 13.11
C LEU A 62 0.33 -5.12 12.30
N ARG A 63 1.21 -5.97 12.84
CA ARG A 63 1.63 -7.23 12.19
C ARG A 63 0.48 -8.20 11.99
N GLU A 64 -0.43 -8.31 12.95
CA GLU A 64 -1.60 -9.19 12.84
C GLU A 64 -2.63 -8.69 11.81
N ARG A 65 -2.69 -7.38 11.57
CA ARG A 65 -3.72 -6.75 10.70
C ARG A 65 -3.23 -6.47 9.28
N LEU A 66 -1.93 -6.28 9.09
CA LEU A 66 -1.31 -5.91 7.81
C LEU A 66 -0.37 -6.97 7.25
N GLY A 67 -0.07 -8.02 8.02
CA GLY A 67 0.76 -9.16 7.64
C GLY A 67 0.01 -10.24 6.88
#